data_AF-A0A835IHG4-F1
#
_entry.id   AF-A0A835IHG4-F1
#
_cell.length_a   1.000
_cell.length_b   1.000
_cell.length_c   1.000
_cell.angle_alpha   90.00
_cell.angle_beta   90.00
_cell.angle_gamma   90.00
#
_symmetry.space_group_name_H-M   'P 1'
#
loop_
_entity.id
_entity.type
_entity.pdbx_description
1 polymer ?
#
loop_
_entity_poly.entity_id
_entity_poly.type
_entity_poly.pdbx_seq_one_letter_code
_entity_poly.pdbx_strand_id
1 'polypeptide(L)'
;MGDSEKEQLISGQGPLYLSTKDRRSVRLGVIDARAYDVSQSQKRAFIWAASPEENLPDWHEPMHVFVGPKLRIAFPGNSQYAAVRSTAGGAPFRAITVRDTIGDLPPVGNGASKTEIEVTFTPPLD
;
A
#
# COMPACT_ATOMS: atom_id res chain seq x y z
N MET A 1 -31.21 23.62 20.77
CA MET A 1 -30.24 23.00 21.69
C MET A 1 -29.93 21.63 21.09
N GLY A 2 -28.82 21.34 20.45
CA GLY A 2 -27.55 22.06 20.33
C GLY A 2 -26.41 21.06 20.41
N ASP A 3 -26.46 19.99 19.61
CA ASP A 3 -25.37 19.00 19.57
C ASP A 3 -24.62 19.18 18.25
N SER A 4 -23.63 20.07 18.33
CA SER A 4 -22.60 20.25 17.33
C SER A 4 -21.71 19.00 17.35
N GLU A 5 -22.05 18.00 16.52
CA GLU A 5 -21.19 16.85 16.26
C GLU A 5 -19.86 17.37 15.70
N LYS A 6 -18.80 17.16 16.48
CA LYS A 6 -17.46 17.59 16.12
C LYS A 6 -16.93 16.62 15.08
N GLU A 7 -17.13 16.94 13.81
CA GLU A 7 -16.25 16.46 12.74
C GLU A 7 -14.86 17.06 12.97
N GLN A 8 -14.08 16.42 13.84
CA GLN A 8 -12.68 16.77 13.99
C GLN A 8 -11.90 16.06 12.89
N LEU A 9 -11.89 16.69 11.71
CA LEU A 9 -10.94 16.41 10.65
C LEU A 9 -9.55 16.78 11.17
N ILE A 10 -8.86 15.82 11.78
CA ILE A 10 -7.49 16.03 12.25
C ILE A 10 -6.62 16.13 11.00
N SER A 11 -6.24 17.37 10.65
CA SER A 11 -5.27 17.66 9.61
C SER A 11 -3.89 17.16 10.04
N GLY A 12 -3.64 15.88 9.80
CA GLY A 12 -2.37 15.22 10.10
C GLY A 12 -2.24 13.93 9.32
N GLN A 13 -1.00 13.51 9.08
CA GLN A 13 -0.75 12.10 8.74
C GLN A 13 -1.16 11.26 9.95
N GLY A 14 -2.39 10.75 9.92
CA GLY A 14 -2.98 9.99 11.00
C GLY A 14 -4.32 9.42 10.54
N PRO A 15 -4.76 8.29 11.13
CA PRO A 15 -5.97 7.59 10.71
C PRO A 15 -7.23 8.46 10.77
N LEU A 16 -8.02 8.43 9.70
CA LEU A 16 -9.39 8.94 9.73
C LEU A 16 -10.24 7.91 10.45
N TYR A 17 -10.64 8.23 11.68
CA TYR A 17 -11.67 7.48 12.39
C TYR A 17 -13.03 8.02 11.96
N LEU A 18 -13.72 7.31 11.07
CA LEU A 18 -15.16 7.51 10.93
C LEU A 18 -15.83 6.71 12.06
N SER A 19 -16.32 7.42 13.08
CA SER A 19 -17.24 6.83 14.06
C SER A 19 -18.60 6.72 13.38
N THR A 20 -19.02 5.51 13.05
CA THR A 20 -20.38 5.31 12.53
C THR A 20 -21.41 5.46 13.66
N LYS A 21 -22.68 5.67 13.30
CA LYS A 21 -23.80 5.76 14.26
C LYS A 21 -23.90 4.53 15.19
N ASP A 22 -23.29 3.41 14.79
CA ASP A 22 -23.20 2.15 15.53
C ASP A 22 -21.93 2.03 16.40
N ARG A 23 -21.19 3.12 16.66
CA ARG A 23 -19.89 3.14 17.37
C ARG A 23 -18.78 2.28 16.74
N ARG A 24 -18.88 1.94 15.45
CA ARG A 24 -17.80 1.20 14.76
C ARG A 24 -16.71 2.16 14.32
N SER A 25 -15.45 1.75 14.49
CA SER A 25 -14.31 2.45 13.92
C SER A 25 -14.04 1.95 12.50
N VAL A 26 -13.89 2.87 11.56
CA VAL A 26 -13.53 2.60 10.17
C VAL A 26 -12.24 3.32 9.81
N ARG A 27 -11.38 2.70 9.01
CA ARG A 27 -10.17 3.30 8.43
C ARG A 27 -10.14 3.04 6.93
N LEU A 28 -9.87 4.12 6.18
CA LEU A 28 -9.69 4.09 4.73
C LEU A 28 -8.20 4.14 4.41
N GLY A 29 -7.79 3.63 3.24
CA GLY A 29 -6.44 3.80 2.76
C GLY A 29 -6.23 3.47 1.31
N VAL A 30 -5.42 4.26 0.61
CA VAL A 30 -4.90 3.91 -0.72
C VAL A 30 -3.46 3.46 -0.55
N ILE A 31 -3.15 2.27 -1.05
CA ILE A 31 -1.84 1.63 -0.91
C ILE A 31 -1.34 1.22 -2.30
N ASP A 32 -0.04 1.35 -2.54
CA ASP A 32 0.65 0.87 -3.75
C ASP A 32 1.44 -0.39 -3.41
N ALA A 33 1.22 -1.47 -4.16
CA ALA A 33 1.87 -2.74 -3.92
C ALA A 33 3.40 -2.67 -4.02
N ARG A 34 3.97 -1.71 -4.77
CA ARG A 34 5.43 -1.54 -4.89
C ARG A 34 6.15 -1.24 -3.58
N ALA A 35 5.42 -0.78 -2.56
CA ALA A 35 5.97 -0.60 -1.22
C ALA A 35 6.17 -1.93 -0.46
N TYR A 36 5.61 -3.03 -0.96
CA TYR A 36 5.50 -4.34 -0.30
C TYR A 36 5.97 -5.46 -1.23
N ASP A 37 7.20 -5.35 -1.72
CA ASP A 37 7.97 -6.45 -2.34
C ASP A 37 7.46 -6.93 -3.71
N VAL A 38 6.84 -6.06 -4.51
CA VAL A 38 6.49 -6.38 -5.90
C VAL A 38 6.96 -5.31 -6.88
N SER A 39 7.39 -5.74 -8.07
CA SER A 39 7.83 -4.84 -9.15
C SER A 39 6.67 -4.16 -9.91
N GLN A 40 5.44 -4.25 -9.42
CA GLN A 40 4.23 -3.85 -10.14
C GLN A 40 3.54 -2.67 -9.47
N SER A 41 3.35 -1.57 -10.22
CA SER A 41 2.54 -0.42 -9.79
C SER A 41 1.05 -0.78 -9.75
N GLN A 42 0.55 -1.16 -8.58
CA GLN A 42 -0.85 -1.49 -8.37
C GLN A 42 -1.38 -0.74 -7.15
N LYS A 43 -2.22 0.27 -7.40
CA LYS A 43 -2.86 1.06 -6.35
C LYS A 43 -4.25 0.52 -6.05
N ARG A 44 -4.54 0.26 -4.79
CA ARG A 44 -5.85 -0.22 -4.33
C ARG A 44 -6.31 0.60 -3.14
N ALA A 45 -7.63 0.83 -3.08
CA ALA A 45 -8.28 1.37 -1.91
C ALA A 45 -8.71 0.23 -1.00
N PHE A 46 -8.45 0.36 0.29
CA PHE A 46 -8.80 -0.58 1.34
C PHE A 46 -9.67 0.11 2.38
N ILE A 47 -10.68 -0.60 2.86
CA ILE A 47 -11.56 -0.16 3.94
C ILE A 47 -11.49 -1.23 5.01
N TRP A 48 -11.06 -0.85 6.20
CA TRP A 48 -11.09 -1.71 7.39
C TRP A 48 -12.15 -1.20 8.34
N ALA A 49 -12.84 -2.13 9.00
CA ALA A 49 -13.80 -1.84 10.04
C ALA A 49 -13.61 -2.84 11.19
N ALA A 50 -13.73 -2.35 12.42
CA ALA A 50 -13.66 -3.17 13.62
C ALA A 50 -14.95 -3.01 14.44
N SER A 51 -15.27 -4.03 15.23
CA SER A 51 -16.34 -3.94 16.22
C SER A 51 -16.02 -2.83 17.24
N PRO A 52 -17.03 -2.21 17.89
CA PRO A 52 -16.78 -1.17 18.90
C PRO A 52 -15.87 -1.63 20.06
N GLU A 53 -15.83 -2.93 20.32
CA GLU A 53 -15.02 -3.56 21.38
C GLU A 53 -13.60 -3.93 20.93
N GLU A 54 -13.28 -3.75 19.65
CA GLU A 54 -12.00 -4.15 19.05
C GLU A 54 -11.24 -2.95 18.50
N ASN A 55 -9.92 -2.97 18.69
CA ASN A 55 -9.05 -1.92 18.18
C ASN A 55 -8.70 -2.19 16.71
N LEU A 56 -8.93 -1.19 15.87
CA LEU A 56 -8.59 -1.25 14.46
C LEU A 56 -7.07 -1.20 14.26
N PRO A 57 -6.45 -2.16 13.54
CA PRO A 57 -5.02 -2.18 13.35
C PRO A 57 -4.52 -1.00 12.51
N ASP A 58 -3.24 -0.69 12.68
CA ASP A 58 -2.54 0.28 11.84
C ASP A 58 -2.15 -0.31 10.48
N TRP A 59 -1.97 0.57 9.49
CA TRP A 59 -1.44 0.17 8.19
C TRP A 59 0.02 -0.26 8.33
N HIS A 60 0.40 -1.37 7.70
CA HIS A 60 1.79 -1.81 7.65
C HIS A 60 2.70 -0.75 7.03
N GLU A 61 3.89 -0.56 7.61
CA GLU A 61 4.85 0.42 7.12
C GLU A 61 5.45 -0.02 5.76
N PRO A 62 5.69 0.90 4.81
CA PRO A 62 6.31 0.57 3.52
C PRO A 62 7.74 0.10 3.71
N MET A 63 8.11 -0.97 3.00
CA MET A 63 9.44 -1.57 3.11
C MET A 63 10.36 -1.17 1.95
N HIS A 64 9.79 -0.89 0.77
CA HIS A 64 10.54 -0.57 -0.44
C HIS A 64 10.32 0.88 -0.89
N VAL A 65 11.41 1.56 -1.24
CA VAL A 65 11.33 2.86 -1.87
C VAL A 65 10.66 2.75 -3.24
N PHE A 66 9.86 3.74 -3.60
CA PHE A 66 9.41 3.90 -4.98
C PHE A 66 9.17 5.37 -5.29
N VAL A 67 9.38 5.73 -6.55
CA VAL A 67 9.04 7.07 -7.05
C VAL A 67 7.63 7.02 -7.61
N GLY A 68 6.73 7.86 -7.09
CA GLY A 68 5.36 7.91 -7.58
C GLY A 68 4.49 9.00 -6.96
N PRO A 69 3.28 9.21 -7.52
CA PRO A 69 2.32 10.17 -6.98
C PRO A 69 1.98 9.82 -5.54
N LYS A 70 1.85 10.83 -4.68
CA LYS A 70 1.48 10.64 -3.27
C LYS A 70 0.18 9.82 -3.19
N LEU A 71 0.20 8.75 -2.40
CA LEU A 71 -0.97 7.88 -2.14
C LEU A 71 -1.93 8.60 -1.21
N ARG A 72 -2.70 9.54 -1.77
CA ARG A 72 -3.54 10.46 -1.01
C ARG A 72 -4.95 10.49 -1.56
N ILE A 73 -5.89 10.61 -0.63
CA ILE A 73 -7.29 10.87 -0.91
C ILE A 73 -7.51 12.35 -0.63
N ALA A 74 -7.91 13.10 -1.66
CA ALA A 74 -8.23 14.51 -1.53
C ALA A 74 -9.68 14.66 -1.08
N PHE A 75 -9.90 15.58 -0.16
CA PHE A 75 -11.23 15.98 0.32
C PHE A 75 -11.49 17.44 -0.03
N PRO A 76 -12.77 17.87 -0.03
CA PRO A 76 -13.12 19.28 -0.16
C PRO A 76 -12.37 20.15 0.87
N GLY A 77 -11.96 21.35 0.48
CA GLY A 77 -11.23 22.28 1.35
C GLY A 77 -9.72 22.00 1.47
N ASN A 78 -9.09 21.45 0.42
CA ASN A 78 -7.64 21.19 0.33
C ASN A 78 -7.07 20.22 1.38
N SER A 79 -7.92 19.50 2.12
CA SER A 79 -7.48 18.47 3.05
C SER A 79 -7.12 17.19 2.28
N GLN A 80 -6.11 16.48 2.76
CA GLN A 80 -5.61 15.27 2.12
C GLN A 80 -5.25 14.23 3.17
N TYR A 81 -5.81 13.04 3.02
CA TYR A 81 -5.51 11.90 3.87
C TYR A 81 -4.50 10.98 3.19
N ALA A 82 -3.54 10.48 3.95
CA ALA A 82 -2.60 9.46 3.52
C ALA A 82 -2.66 8.31 4.54
N ALA A 83 -2.99 7.11 4.07
CA ALA A 83 -3.03 5.94 4.94
C ALA A 83 -1.64 5.51 5.41
N VAL A 84 -0.67 5.58 4.51
CA VAL A 84 0.68 5.08 4.78
C VAL A 84 1.70 6.21 4.60
N ARG A 85 2.78 6.15 5.37
CA ARG A 85 3.90 7.10 5.26
C ARG A 85 4.45 7.11 3.84
N SER A 86 4.90 8.29 3.41
CA SER A 86 5.55 8.41 2.10
C SER A 86 6.96 7.84 2.17
N THR A 87 7.32 7.03 1.19
CA THR A 87 8.69 6.53 0.97
C THR A 87 9.63 7.58 0.35
N ALA A 88 9.17 8.83 0.19
CA ALA A 88 9.98 9.92 -0.35
C ALA A 88 11.19 10.27 0.54
N GLY A 89 11.10 10.00 1.85
CA GLY A 89 12.21 10.12 2.79
C GLY A 89 13.14 8.90 2.83
N GLY A 90 12.90 7.89 1.99
CA GLY A 90 13.55 6.58 2.04
C GLY A 90 12.65 5.48 2.62
N ALA A 91 13.14 4.25 2.52
CA ALA A 91 12.58 3.03 3.09
C ALA A 91 13.75 2.04 3.32
N PRO A 92 13.56 1.00 4.15
CA PRO A 92 14.63 0.03 4.43
C PRO A 92 15.25 -0.62 3.19
N PHE A 93 14.46 -0.86 2.13
CA PHE A 93 14.89 -1.57 0.94
C PHE A 93 14.74 -0.76 -0.35
N ARG A 94 15.54 -1.12 -1.36
CA ARG A 94 15.44 -0.57 -2.72
C ARG A 94 14.12 -0.98 -3.40
N ALA A 95 13.73 -0.26 -4.44
CA ALA A 95 12.61 -0.66 -5.29
C ALA A 95 12.87 -2.04 -5.94
N ILE A 96 11.85 -2.90 -5.95
CA ILE A 96 11.90 -4.16 -6.69
C ILE A 96 11.70 -3.89 -8.18
N THR A 97 12.58 -4.45 -9.00
CA THR A 97 12.60 -4.26 -10.46
C THR A 97 12.08 -5.50 -11.18
N VAL A 98 11.75 -5.35 -12.48
CA VAL A 98 11.40 -6.50 -13.33
C VAL A 98 12.50 -7.55 -13.35
N ARG A 99 13.77 -7.13 -13.27
CA ARG A 99 14.91 -8.06 -13.19
C ARG A 99 14.91 -8.87 -11.90
N ASP A 100 14.51 -8.28 -10.77
CA ASP A 100 14.40 -9.00 -9.50
C ASP A 100 13.23 -10.02 -9.54
N THR A 101 12.24 -9.85 -10.41
CA THR A 101 11.04 -10.72 -10.48
C THR A 101 11.10 -11.82 -11.54
N ILE A 102 11.70 -11.55 -12.71
CA ILE A 102 11.74 -12.48 -13.84
C ILE A 102 13.13 -12.61 -14.50
N GLY A 103 14.17 -12.08 -13.88
CA GLY A 103 15.51 -12.00 -14.48
C GLY A 103 16.26 -13.33 -14.57
N ASP A 104 15.80 -14.34 -13.83
CA ASP A 104 16.33 -15.71 -13.79
C ASP A 104 15.56 -16.67 -14.70
N LEU A 105 14.47 -16.22 -15.35
CA LEU A 105 13.69 -17.06 -16.23
C LEU A 105 14.43 -17.36 -17.54
N PRO A 106 14.36 -18.61 -18.04
CA PRO A 106 14.95 -18.97 -19.33
C PRO A 106 14.25 -18.25 -20.48
N PRO A 107 14.95 -17.96 -21.58
CA PRO A 107 14.35 -17.32 -22.74
C PRO A 107 13.31 -18.24 -23.38
N VAL A 108 12.17 -17.67 -23.75
CA VAL A 108 11.09 -18.36 -24.47
C VAL A 108 10.69 -17.57 -25.72
N GLY A 109 10.25 -18.29 -26.76
CA GLY A 109 9.71 -17.68 -27.98
C GLY A 109 8.24 -17.25 -27.81
N ASN A 110 7.77 -16.37 -28.69
CA ASN A 110 6.35 -16.04 -28.76
C ASN A 110 5.51 -17.29 -29.07
N GLY A 111 4.42 -17.51 -28.33
CA GLY A 111 3.57 -18.69 -28.48
C GLY A 111 4.13 -19.97 -27.85
N ALA A 112 5.16 -19.88 -27.00
CA ALA A 112 5.62 -21.03 -26.23
C ALA A 112 4.48 -21.64 -25.40
N SER A 113 4.28 -22.97 -25.53
CA SER A 113 3.21 -23.72 -24.89
C SER A 113 3.71 -24.85 -23.98
N LYS A 114 5.03 -25.03 -23.89
CA LYS A 114 5.64 -26.02 -23.01
C LYS A 114 5.43 -25.59 -21.55
N THR A 115 4.74 -26.43 -20.79
CA THR A 115 4.40 -26.15 -19.37
C THR A 115 5.57 -26.34 -18.42
N GLU A 116 6.57 -27.15 -18.81
CA GLU A 116 7.74 -27.48 -17.99
C GLU A 116 9.04 -27.11 -18.72
N ILE A 117 9.87 -26.29 -18.08
CA ILE A 117 11.17 -25.86 -18.58
C ILE A 117 12.15 -25.93 -17.41
N GLU A 118 13.35 -26.46 -17.65
CA GLU A 118 14.40 -26.50 -16.65
C GLU A 118 14.95 -25.08 -16.41
N VAL A 119 14.96 -24.67 -15.14
CA VAL A 119 15.56 -23.41 -14.72
C VAL A 119 17.00 -23.70 -14.31
N THR A 120 17.96 -23.17 -15.07
CA THR A 120 19.39 -23.26 -14.72
C THR A 120 19.75 -22.12 -13.76
N PHE A 121 19.40 -22.29 -12.49
CA PHE A 121 19.81 -21.34 -11.46
C PHE A 121 21.31 -21.47 -11.22
N THR A 122 22.08 -20.48 -11.67
CA THR A 122 23.49 -20.35 -11.26
C THR A 122 23.52 -19.37 -10.09
N PRO A 123 23.73 -19.82 -8.84
CA PRO A 123 23.90 -18.90 -7.72
C PRO A 123 25.13 -18.01 -7.97
N PRO A 124 25.11 -16.74 -7.54
CA PRO A 124 26.30 -15.91 -7.59
C PRO A 124 27.42 -16.58 -6.77
N LEU A 125 28.63 -16.61 -7.33
CA LEU A 125 29.82 -16.99 -6.57
C LEU A 125 30.06 -15.91 -5.50
N ASP A 126 30.07 -16.33 -4.23
CA ASP A 126 30.50 -15.49 -3.09
C ASP A 126 31.96 -15.03 -3.24
#